data_AF-A0A7S2BGN9-F1
#
_entry.id   AF-A0A7S2BGN9-F1
#
_cell.length_a   1.000
_cell.length_b   1.000
_cell.length_c   1.000
_cell.angle_alpha   90.00
_cell.angle_beta   90.00
_cell.angle_gamma   90.00
#
_symmetry.space_group_name_H-M   'P 1'
#
loop_
_entity.id
_entity.type
_entity.pdbx_description
1 polymer ?
#
loop_
_entity_poly.entity_id
_entity_poly.type
_entity_poly.pdbx_seq_one_letter_code
_entity_poly.pdbx_strand_id
1 'polypeptide(L)'
;VRGGLRPHPQSNICEGSLFCRLAPEKEGPCDLQVHLGTLFFEPDGFYPSGEGFTLTPTLIRSGTSGTLRLRSADPFEKPEIRPGYLEDGEDVAQLRRGVQMVRRIGEGMLARLGGEEVHP
;
A
#
# COMPACT_ATOMS: atom_id res chain seq x y z
N VAL A 1 21.48 0.76 13.64
CA VAL A 1 20.87 0.56 12.30
C VAL A 1 21.91 -0.05 11.36
N ARG A 2 22.06 -1.37 11.36
CA ARG A 2 23.02 -2.10 10.50
C ARG A 2 22.31 -3.36 10.00
N GLY A 3 21.96 -3.43 8.71
CA GLY A 3 21.51 -4.70 8.12
C GLY A 3 20.68 -4.62 6.83
N GLY A 4 19.87 -3.58 6.63
CA GLY A 4 18.99 -3.50 5.44
C GLY A 4 19.69 -2.98 4.19
N LEU A 5 19.33 -3.52 3.02
CA LEU A 5 19.69 -2.92 1.73
C LEU A 5 19.14 -1.49 1.66
N ARG A 6 20.01 -0.54 1.31
CA ARG A 6 19.59 0.83 1.03
C ARG A 6 19.39 0.99 -0.47
N PRO A 7 18.23 1.51 -0.92
CA PRO A 7 18.06 1.82 -2.33
C PRO A 7 19.10 2.84 -2.77
N HIS A 8 19.50 2.77 -4.03
CA HIS A 8 20.30 3.82 -4.64
C HIS A 8 19.55 5.16 -4.54
N PRO A 9 20.22 6.31 -4.30
CA PRO A 9 19.55 7.61 -4.16
C PRO A 9 18.70 8.04 -5.38
N GLN A 10 18.89 7.40 -6.52
CA GLN A 10 18.13 7.64 -7.75
C GLN A 10 17.01 6.62 -8.00
N SER A 11 16.86 5.59 -7.16
CA SER A 11 15.74 4.65 -7.28
C SER A 11 14.45 5.34 -6.81
N ASN A 12 13.37 5.11 -7.56
CA ASN A 12 12.03 5.55 -7.16
C ASN A 12 11.39 4.60 -6.13
N ILE A 13 12.08 3.53 -5.74
CA ILE A 13 11.67 2.46 -4.83
C ILE A 13 10.57 1.56 -5.41
N CYS A 14 9.54 2.15 -6.01
CA CYS A 14 8.41 1.47 -6.63
C CYS A 14 8.70 1.19 -8.11
N GLU A 15 9.42 0.10 -8.36
CA GLU A 15 9.90 -0.28 -9.70
C GLU A 15 8.79 -0.91 -10.58
N GLY A 16 7.62 -1.21 -9.98
CA GLY A 16 6.46 -1.74 -10.71
C GLY A 16 5.13 -1.34 -10.10
N SER A 17 4.09 -1.25 -10.93
CA SER A 17 2.71 -1.06 -10.47
C SER A 17 1.69 -1.84 -11.30
N LEU A 18 0.57 -2.19 -10.67
CA LEU A 18 -0.57 -2.85 -11.31
C LEU A 18 -1.85 -2.08 -10.95
N PHE A 19 -2.64 -1.73 -11.96
CA PHE A 19 -4.02 -1.28 -11.78
C PHE A 19 -4.96 -2.45 -12.10
N CYS A 20 -5.87 -2.75 -11.18
CA CYS A 20 -6.80 -3.85 -11.36
C CYS A 20 -8.13 -3.61 -10.63
N ARG A 21 -9.08 -4.50 -10.89
CA ARG A 21 -10.34 -4.58 -10.17
C ARG A 21 -10.29 -5.73 -9.17
N LEU A 22 -10.71 -5.48 -7.94
CA LEU A 22 -10.92 -6.52 -6.93
C LEU A 22 -12.05 -7.49 -7.32
N ALA A 23 -13.03 -6.98 -8.07
CA ALA A 23 -14.15 -7.72 -8.64
C ALA A 23 -14.06 -7.68 -10.18
N PRO A 24 -13.26 -8.56 -10.81
CA PRO A 24 -12.99 -8.51 -12.25
C PRO A 24 -14.25 -8.66 -13.12
N GLU A 25 -15.26 -9.35 -12.59
CA GLU A 25 -16.58 -9.57 -13.21
C GLU A 25 -17.45 -8.32 -13.28
N LYS A 26 -17.16 -7.30 -12.47
CA LYS A 26 -17.87 -6.02 -12.50
C LYS A 26 -17.28 -5.13 -13.58
N GLU A 27 -18.15 -4.51 -14.37
CA GLU A 27 -17.75 -3.46 -15.29
C GLU A 27 -17.38 -2.18 -14.55
N GLY A 28 -16.52 -1.37 -15.17
CA GLY A 28 -16.07 -0.10 -14.63
C GLY A 28 -14.55 -0.01 -14.47
N PRO A 29 -14.06 1.08 -13.87
CA PRO A 29 -12.63 1.35 -13.80
C PRO A 29 -11.96 0.52 -12.70
N CYS A 30 -10.62 0.55 -12.67
CA CYS A 30 -9.85 -0.09 -11.60
C CYS A 30 -10.16 0.56 -10.24
N ASP A 31 -10.22 -0.26 -9.20
CA ASP A 31 -10.48 0.13 -7.81
C ASP A 31 -9.26 -0.13 -6.88
N LEU A 32 -8.25 -0.85 -7.38
CA LEU A 32 -7.02 -1.14 -6.67
C LEU A 32 -5.77 -0.81 -7.50
N GLN A 33 -4.80 -0.19 -6.86
CA GLN A 33 -3.42 -0.08 -7.34
C GLN A 33 -2.50 -0.90 -6.43
N VAL A 34 -1.65 -1.74 -7.00
CA VAL A 34 -0.60 -2.46 -6.27
C VAL A 34 0.74 -1.84 -6.63
N HIS A 35 1.53 -1.46 -5.63
CA HIS A 35 2.92 -1.05 -5.83
C HIS A 35 3.88 -2.17 -5.44
N LEU A 36 4.89 -2.40 -6.26
CA LEU A 36 6.00 -3.30 -5.99
C LEU A 36 7.22 -2.47 -5.57
N GLY A 37 7.50 -2.45 -4.27
CA GLY A 37 8.73 -1.87 -3.72
C GLY A 37 9.84 -2.91 -3.69
N THR A 38 11.06 -2.55 -4.11
CA THR A 38 12.24 -3.45 -4.08
C THR A 38 12.95 -3.50 -2.73
N LEU A 39 12.23 -3.12 -1.67
CA LEU A 39 12.69 -3.06 -0.29
C LEU A 39 11.54 -3.49 0.63
N PHE A 40 11.89 -3.79 1.87
CA PHE A 40 10.93 -3.94 2.95
C PHE A 40 10.44 -2.57 3.41
N PHE A 41 9.12 -2.35 3.42
CA PHE A 41 8.53 -1.22 4.12
C PHE A 41 8.38 -1.61 5.59
N GLU A 42 9.28 -1.09 6.41
CA GLU A 42 9.43 -1.45 7.82
C GLU A 42 8.33 -0.78 8.67
N PRO A 43 7.38 -1.53 9.28
CA PRO A 43 6.74 -1.05 10.50
C PRO A 43 7.79 -0.95 11.63
N ASP A 44 7.53 -0.09 12.62
CA ASP A 44 8.44 0.10 13.75
C ASP A 44 8.81 -1.25 14.40
N GLY A 45 10.11 -1.54 14.47
CA GLY A 45 10.64 -2.77 15.06
C GLY A 45 10.78 -3.97 14.12
N PHE A 46 10.41 -3.85 12.84
CA PHE A 46 10.61 -4.89 11.83
C PHE A 46 11.86 -4.61 10.98
N TYR A 47 12.90 -5.42 11.17
CA TYR A 47 14.20 -5.27 10.49
C TYR A 47 14.61 -6.58 9.80
N PRO A 48 13.93 -6.97 8.72
CA PRO A 48 14.28 -8.16 7.98
C PRO A 48 15.72 -8.05 7.43
N SER A 49 16.46 -9.14 7.52
CA SER A 49 17.79 -9.26 6.91
C SER A 49 17.67 -9.83 5.49
N GLY A 50 18.45 -9.30 4.55
CA GLY A 50 18.55 -9.83 3.20
C GLY A 50 17.80 -9.01 2.14
N GLU A 51 17.64 -9.61 0.97
CA GLU A 51 16.93 -9.03 -0.18
C GLU A 51 15.45 -9.38 -0.12
N GLY A 52 14.60 -8.47 -0.57
CA GLY A 52 13.17 -8.71 -0.61
C GLY A 52 12.41 -7.61 -1.34
N PHE A 53 11.10 -7.75 -1.33
CA PHE A 53 10.18 -6.81 -1.95
C PHE A 53 8.93 -6.66 -1.09
N THR A 54 8.22 -5.55 -1.27
CA THR A 54 6.93 -5.30 -0.63
C THR A 54 5.87 -5.09 -1.70
N LEU A 55 4.73 -5.77 -1.56
CA LEU A 55 3.53 -5.50 -2.36
C LEU A 55 2.55 -4.70 -1.51
N THR A 56 2.18 -3.50 -1.96
CA THR A 56 1.23 -2.65 -1.23
C THR A 56 -0.07 -2.46 -2.03
N PRO A 57 -1.20 -3.05 -1.57
CA PRO A 57 -2.50 -2.82 -2.17
C PRO A 57 -3.08 -1.49 -1.65
N THR A 58 -3.41 -0.58 -2.57
CA THR A 58 -3.98 0.73 -2.28
C THR A 58 -5.35 0.86 -2.93
N LEU A 59 -6.39 1.16 -2.13
CA LEU A 59 -7.69 1.54 -2.69
C LEU A 59 -7.58 2.90 -3.35
N ILE A 60 -7.94 2.95 -4.63
CA ILE A 60 -7.95 4.18 -5.43
C ILE A 60 -9.36 4.71 -5.68
N ARG A 61 -10.38 4.00 -5.15
CA ARG A 61 -11.81 4.34 -5.24
C ARG A 61 -12.52 4.03 -3.92
N SER A 62 -12.02 4.65 -2.85
CA SER A 62 -12.65 4.59 -1.54
C SER A 62 -14.06 5.18 -1.59
N GLY A 63 -15.00 4.54 -0.88
CA GLY A 63 -16.35 5.05 -0.67
C GLY A 63 -16.42 6.15 0.39
N THR A 64 -15.36 6.32 1.19
CA THR A 64 -15.25 7.36 2.20
C THR A 64 -14.65 8.64 1.64
N SER A 65 -15.03 9.77 2.25
CA SER A 65 -14.45 11.08 1.96
C SER A 65 -14.25 11.83 3.25
N GLY A 66 -13.09 12.48 3.37
CA GLY A 66 -12.75 13.29 4.52
C GLY A 66 -13.23 14.74 4.43
N THR A 67 -12.94 15.51 5.47
CA THR A 67 -13.13 16.96 5.51
C THR A 67 -11.80 17.67 5.75
N LEU A 68 -11.60 18.81 5.07
CA LEU A 68 -10.51 19.74 5.33
C LEU A 68 -11.11 21.12 5.60
N ARG A 69 -10.74 21.73 6.73
CA ARG A 69 -11.26 23.04 7.15
C ARG A 69 -10.12 23.93 7.62
N LEU A 70 -10.13 25.20 7.21
CA LEU A 70 -9.29 26.21 7.85
C LEU A 70 -9.77 26.42 9.28
N ARG A 71 -8.83 26.55 10.23
CA ARG A 71 -9.15 26.89 11.62
C ARG A 71 -9.31 28.39 11.82
N SER A 72 -8.62 29.19 11.01
CA SER A 72 -8.72 30.65 10.99
C SER A 72 -8.36 31.21 9.61
N ALA A 73 -8.28 32.53 9.50
CA ALA A 73 -7.78 33.22 8.32
C ALA A 73 -6.24 33.33 8.28
N ASP A 74 -5.52 32.92 9.32
CA ASP A 74 -4.06 32.93 9.33
C ASP A 74 -3.53 31.81 8.42
N PRO A 75 -2.80 32.11 7.33
CA PRO A 75 -2.26 31.10 6.43
C PRO A 75 -1.17 30.23 7.06
N PHE A 76 -0.60 30.64 8.21
CA PHE A 76 0.40 29.85 8.94
C PHE A 76 -0.24 28.90 9.96
N GLU A 77 -1.53 29.06 10.26
CA GLU A 77 -2.24 28.13 11.12
C GLU A 77 -2.55 26.84 10.37
N LYS A 78 -2.13 25.70 10.92
CA LYS A 78 -2.39 24.38 10.32
C LYS A 78 -3.91 24.17 10.19
N PRO A 79 -4.42 23.62 9.08
CA PRO A 79 -5.85 23.31 8.92
C PRO A 79 -6.28 22.08 9.73
N GLU A 80 -7.58 21.95 9.99
CA GLU A 80 -8.18 20.72 10.48
C GLU A 80 -8.35 19.75 9.32
N ILE A 81 -7.77 18.55 9.44
CA ILE A 81 -7.84 17.48 8.46
C ILE A 81 -8.46 16.27 9.16
N ARG A 82 -9.63 15.83 8.66
CA ARG A 82 -10.27 14.58 9.04
C ARG A 82 -10.36 13.71 7.80
N PRO A 83 -9.47 12.72 7.63
CA PRO A 83 -9.38 11.99 6.37
C PRO A 83 -10.54 11.03 6.11
N GLY A 84 -11.26 10.60 7.14
CA GLY A 84 -12.37 9.64 7.01
C GLY A 84 -11.91 8.22 6.67
N TYR A 85 -10.62 7.91 6.80
CA TYR A 85 -10.08 6.62 6.41
C TYR A 85 -10.76 5.47 7.15
N LEU A 86 -11.24 4.49 6.39
CA LEU A 86 -11.78 3.23 6.90
C LEU A 86 -13.03 3.39 7.79
N GLU A 87 -13.71 4.54 7.73
CA GLU A 87 -14.98 4.75 8.44
C GLU A 87 -16.12 3.92 7.83
N ASP A 88 -16.03 3.56 6.53
CA ASP A 88 -16.93 2.63 5.86
C ASP A 88 -16.40 1.19 5.98
N GLY A 89 -17.26 0.27 6.41
CA GLY A 89 -16.96 -1.16 6.47
C GLY A 89 -16.66 -1.77 5.10
N GLU A 90 -17.19 -1.21 4.01
CA GLU A 90 -16.90 -1.68 2.65
C GLU A 90 -15.46 -1.38 2.23
N ASP A 91 -14.90 -0.21 2.59
CA ASP A 91 -13.49 0.11 2.32
C ASP A 91 -12.56 -0.88 3.03
N VAL A 92 -12.87 -1.23 4.29
CA VAL A 92 -12.13 -2.25 5.04
C VAL A 92 -12.23 -3.61 4.35
N ALA A 93 -13.44 -4.00 3.92
CA ALA A 93 -13.66 -5.25 3.21
C ALA A 93 -12.89 -5.31 1.88
N GLN A 94 -12.83 -4.20 1.14
CA GLN A 94 -12.08 -4.07 -0.11
C GLN A 94 -10.57 -4.17 0.12
N LEU A 95 -10.01 -3.46 1.09
CA LEU A 95 -8.59 -3.59 1.44
C LEU A 95 -8.23 -5.02 1.81
N ARG A 96 -9.08 -5.70 2.61
CA ARG A 96 -8.86 -7.10 2.96
C ARG A 96 -8.82 -7.99 1.71
N ARG A 97 -9.69 -7.77 0.73
CA ARG A 97 -9.63 -8.47 -0.57
C ARG A 97 -8.34 -8.14 -1.33
N GLY A 98 -7.90 -6.88 -1.31
CA GLY A 98 -6.63 -6.45 -1.89
C GLY A 98 -5.43 -7.15 -1.28
N VAL A 99 -5.35 -7.24 0.05
CA VAL A 99 -4.32 -8.01 0.78
C VAL A 99 -4.32 -9.47 0.34
N GLN A 100 -5.48 -10.12 0.34
CA GLN A 100 -5.59 -11.52 -0.11
C GLN A 100 -5.10 -11.72 -1.55
N MET A 101 -5.39 -10.78 -2.44
CA MET A 101 -4.96 -10.84 -3.83
C MET A 101 -3.43 -10.69 -3.96
N VAL A 102 -2.84 -9.68 -3.32
CA VAL A 102 -1.38 -9.48 -3.39
C VAL A 102 -0.60 -10.60 -2.74
N ARG A 103 -1.14 -11.23 -1.68
CA ARG A 103 -0.53 -12.41 -1.06
C ARG A 103 -0.46 -13.58 -2.05
N ARG A 104 -1.54 -13.85 -2.80
CA ARG A 104 -1.52 -14.89 -3.87
C ARG A 104 -0.51 -14.59 -4.97
N ILE A 105 -0.35 -13.31 -5.35
CA ILE A 105 0.67 -12.90 -6.33
C ILE A 105 2.07 -13.11 -5.74
N GLY A 106 2.28 -12.67 -4.50
CA GLY A 106 3.52 -12.79 -3.75
C GLY A 106 3.94 -14.25 -3.59
N GLU A 107 3.03 -15.15 -3.19
CA GLU A 107 3.26 -16.59 -3.11
C GLU A 107 3.83 -17.16 -4.42
N GLY A 108 3.24 -16.77 -5.56
CA GLY A 108 3.73 -17.19 -6.88
C GLY A 108 5.11 -16.65 -7.22
N MET A 109 5.42 -15.41 -6.82
CA MET A 109 6.75 -14.81 -7.00
C MET A 109 7.79 -15.50 -6.09
N LEU A 110 7.47 -15.67 -4.81
CA LEU A 110 8.33 -16.28 -3.80
C LEU A 110 8.63 -17.73 -4.12
N ALA A 111 7.66 -18.50 -4.60
CA ALA A 111 7.88 -19.88 -5.05
C ALA A 111 8.91 -19.99 -6.18
N ARG A 112 9.02 -18.97 -7.04
CA ARG A 112 10.02 -18.91 -8.12
C ARG A 112 11.39 -18.42 -7.65
N LEU A 113 11.40 -17.60 -6.60
CA LEU A 113 12.61 -16.99 -6.05
C LEU A 113 13.20 -17.80 -4.87
N GLY A 114 12.48 -18.79 -4.35
CA GLY A 114 12.87 -19.56 -3.16
C GLY A 114 12.76 -18.74 -1.86
N GLY A 115 11.88 -17.73 -1.82
CA GLY A 115 11.68 -16.85 -0.68
C GLY A 115 10.48 -17.24 0.19
N GLU A 116 10.30 -16.52 1.29
CA GLU A 116 9.15 -16.65 2.20
C GLU A 116 8.49 -15.31 2.49
N GLU A 117 7.21 -15.34 2.84
CA GLU A 117 6.49 -14.15 3.31
C GLU A 117 6.91 -13.87 4.76
N VAL A 118 7.47 -12.68 4.99
CA VAL A 118 8.00 -12.29 6.30
C VAL A 118 7.06 -11.38 7.10
N HIS A 119 6.10 -10.72 6.43
CA HIS A 119 5.09 -9.87 7.05
C HIS A 119 3.86 -9.71 6.13
N PRO A 120 2.62 -9.74 6.67
CA PRO A 120 1.38 -9.53 5.92
C PRO A 120 1.05 -8.06 5.62
#